data_AF-A0A847GV16-F1
#
_entry.id   AF-A0A847GV16-F1
#
_cell.length_a   1.000
_cell.length_b   1.000
_cell.length_c   1.000
_cell.angle_alpha   90.00
_cell.angle_beta   90.00
_cell.angle_gamma   90.00
#
_symmetry.space_group_name_H-M   'P 1'
#
loop_
_entity.id
_entity.type
_entity.pdbx_description
1 polymer ?
#
loop_
_entity_poly.entity_id
_entity_poly.type
_entity_poly.pdbx_seq_one_letter_code
_entity_poly.pdbx_strand_id
1 'polypeptide(L)'
;MPVPLTPEQIAELERSGGSLFVVVNPQTRQGYVLVPTDAYLQAKPLFEAIIGRMPGSVSLSAQDQLGPVEWNDVKNARRCALIDKKHDAGLLPAEETELDRLQAELAAHQRLVAPRPLAILELLEDALRQRAANSTGRA
;
A
#
# COMPACT_ATOMS: atom_id res chain seq x y z
N MET A 1 4.71 -16.30 -11.01
CA MET A 1 5.95 -15.99 -11.74
C MET A 1 7.13 -16.42 -10.89
N PRO A 2 7.91 -17.42 -11.31
CA PRO A 2 9.11 -17.83 -10.57
C PRO A 2 10.22 -16.78 -10.74
N VAL A 3 10.84 -16.36 -9.64
CA VAL A 3 11.99 -15.44 -9.66
C VAL A 3 13.27 -16.30 -9.76
N PRO A 4 14.03 -16.23 -10.86
CA PRO A 4 15.27 -16.99 -10.97
C PRO A 4 16.34 -16.38 -10.05
N LEU A 5 16.82 -17.17 -9.09
CA LEU A 5 17.93 -16.80 -8.20
C LEU A 5 19.26 -17.21 -8.83
N THR A 6 20.29 -16.37 -8.70
CA THR A 6 21.64 -16.76 -9.12
C THR A 6 22.26 -17.75 -8.12
N PRO A 7 23.22 -18.59 -8.54
CA PRO A 7 23.92 -19.51 -7.64
C PRO A 7 24.58 -18.81 -6.45
N GLU A 8 25.07 -17.59 -6.65
CA GLU A 8 25.65 -16.75 -5.58
C GLU A 8 24.60 -16.32 -4.56
N GLN A 9 23.39 -15.94 -5.01
CA GLN A 9 22.28 -15.58 -4.12
C GLN A 9 21.76 -16.78 -3.32
N ILE A 10 21.81 -17.99 -3.89
CA ILE A 10 21.45 -19.22 -3.19
C ILE A 10 22.47 -19.51 -2.08
N ALA A 11 23.77 -19.43 -2.38
CA ALA A 11 24.82 -19.64 -1.38
C ALA A 11 24.81 -18.57 -0.28
N GLU A 12 24.44 -17.33 -0.61
CA GLU A 12 24.26 -16.23 0.35
C GLU A 12 23.04 -16.49 1.26
N LEU A 13 21.93 -16.98 0.68
CA LEU A 13 20.71 -17.33 1.42
C LEU A 13 20.98 -18.46 2.42
N GLU A 14 21.68 -19.51 1.99
CA GLU A 14 22.07 -20.65 2.84
C GLU A 14 23.00 -20.20 3.98
N ARG A 15 23.94 -19.29 3.72
CA ARG A 15 24.81 -18.69 4.75
C ARG A 15 24.06 -17.79 5.74
N SER A 16 23.05 -17.07 5.26
CA SER A 16 22.32 -16.07 6.05
C SER A 16 21.35 -16.67 7.08
N GLY A 17 21.14 -17.99 7.04
CA GLY A 17 20.43 -18.74 8.09
C GLY A 17 18.97 -18.33 8.29
N GLY A 18 18.31 -17.80 7.27
CA GLY A 18 16.95 -17.29 7.38
C GLY A 18 16.86 -15.89 7.97
N SER A 19 17.80 -15.00 7.63
CA SER A 19 17.64 -13.56 7.84
C SER A 19 17.06 -12.89 6.58
N LEU A 20 16.53 -11.67 6.73
CA LEU A 20 15.97 -10.88 5.63
C LEU A 20 17.02 -10.69 4.52
N PHE A 21 16.70 -11.16 3.30
CA PHE A 21 17.61 -11.11 2.17
C PHE A 21 17.00 -10.35 0.98
N VAL A 22 17.69 -9.37 0.42
CA VAL A 22 17.22 -8.57 -0.72
C VAL A 22 17.78 -9.14 -2.02
N VAL A 23 16.90 -9.55 -2.92
CA VAL A 23 17.21 -10.09 -4.24
C VAL A 23 16.80 -9.07 -5.30
N VAL A 24 17.75 -8.60 -6.10
CA VAL A 24 17.42 -7.80 -7.29
C VAL A 24 17.36 -8.71 -8.49
N ASN A 25 16.23 -8.72 -9.20
CA ASN A 25 16.12 -9.45 -10.46
C ASN A 25 16.96 -8.72 -11.53
N PRO A 26 17.97 -9.38 -12.12
CA PRO A 26 18.87 -8.73 -13.07
C PRO A 26 18.19 -8.35 -14.40
N GLN A 27 17.10 -9.04 -14.78
CA GLN A 27 16.37 -8.78 -16.03
C GLN A 27 15.35 -7.65 -15.89
N THR A 28 14.63 -7.60 -14.77
CA THR A 28 13.56 -6.61 -14.56
C THR A 28 13.97 -5.44 -13.68
N ARG A 29 15.17 -5.48 -13.08
CA ARG A 29 15.65 -4.53 -12.04
C ARG A 29 14.72 -4.38 -10.85
N GLN A 30 13.78 -5.30 -10.66
CA GLN A 30 12.87 -5.30 -9.51
C GLN A 30 13.58 -5.87 -8.29
N GLY A 31 13.49 -5.16 -7.17
CA GLY A 31 13.95 -5.64 -5.86
C GLY A 31 12.87 -6.48 -5.18
N TYR A 32 13.24 -7.67 -4.74
CA TYR A 32 12.45 -8.61 -3.97
C TYR A 32 13.10 -8.77 -2.60
N VAL A 33 12.30 -8.97 -1.55
CA VAL A 33 12.82 -9.27 -0.21
C VAL A 33 12.33 -10.66 0.16
N LEU A 34 13.27 -11.58 0.40
CA LEU A 34 13.00 -12.90 0.94
C LEU A 34 12.92 -12.77 2.46
N VAL A 35 11.76 -13.12 3.00
CA VAL A 35 11.45 -13.10 4.42
C VAL A 35 11.14 -14.54 4.85
N PRO A 36 11.75 -15.05 5.93
CA PRO A 36 11.36 -16.35 6.50
C PRO A 36 9.86 -16.38 6.79
N THR A 37 9.21 -17.54 6.58
CA THR A 37 7.76 -17.66 6.72
C THR A 37 7.25 -17.18 8.08
N ASP A 38 7.94 -17.51 9.17
CA ASP A 38 7.53 -17.12 10.52
C ASP A 38 7.62 -15.60 10.74
N ALA A 39 8.71 -14.99 10.27
CA ALA A 39 8.89 -13.54 10.29
C ALA A 39 7.87 -12.83 9.39
N TYR A 40 7.55 -13.43 8.22
CA TYR A 40 6.53 -12.92 7.32
C TYR A 40 5.16 -12.95 7.96
N LEU A 41 4.77 -14.04 8.63
CA LEU A 41 3.48 -14.15 9.31
C LEU A 41 3.33 -13.15 10.46
N GLN A 42 4.40 -12.93 11.24
CA GLN A 42 4.41 -11.93 12.31
C GLN A 42 4.30 -10.50 11.76
N ALA A 43 4.99 -10.20 10.66
CA ALA A 43 4.99 -8.88 10.04
C ALA A 43 3.88 -8.69 8.99
N LYS A 44 3.07 -9.71 8.71
CA LYS A 44 2.00 -9.68 7.69
C LYS A 44 1.05 -8.50 7.86
N PRO A 45 0.54 -8.19 9.08
CA PRO A 45 -0.34 -7.03 9.28
C PRO A 45 0.34 -5.71 8.91
N LEU A 46 1.65 -5.62 9.14
CA LEU A 46 2.45 -4.45 8.82
C LEU A 46 2.72 -4.35 7.31
N PHE A 47 2.97 -5.47 6.63
CA PHE A 47 3.11 -5.49 5.18
C PHE A 47 1.80 -5.11 4.47
N GLU A 48 0.66 -5.66 4.89
CA GLU A 48 -0.65 -5.32 4.31
C GLU A 48 -0.97 -3.84 4.47
N ALA A 49 -0.59 -3.25 5.60
CA ALA A 49 -0.72 -1.82 5.86
C ALA A 49 0.13 -0.93 4.96
N ILE A 50 1.39 -1.32 4.74
CA ILE A 50 2.34 -0.57 3.91
C ILE A 50 1.96 -0.71 2.43
N ILE A 51 1.65 -1.92 1.99
CA ILE A 51 1.26 -2.22 0.61
C ILE A 51 -0.07 -1.53 0.28
N GLY A 52 -1.03 -1.49 1.21
CA GLY A 52 -2.29 -0.75 1.05
C GLY A 52 -2.12 0.77 0.90
N ARG A 53 -0.95 1.32 1.22
CA ARG A 53 -0.61 2.76 1.11
C ARG A 53 0.43 3.09 0.05
N MET A 54 1.12 2.12 -0.55
CA MET A 54 2.01 2.43 -1.67
C MET A 54 1.13 2.83 -2.87
N PRO A 55 1.25 4.06 -3.41
CA PRO A 55 0.75 4.30 -4.75
C PRO A 55 1.44 3.24 -5.62
N GLY A 56 0.64 2.45 -6.34
CA GLY A 56 1.16 1.34 -7.11
C GLY A 56 2.38 1.78 -7.90
N SER A 57 3.40 0.94 -7.92
CA SER A 57 4.41 0.92 -8.97
C SER A 57 3.72 0.58 -10.30
N VAL A 58 2.87 1.49 -10.77
CA VAL A 58 2.41 1.58 -12.13
C VAL A 58 3.44 2.46 -12.81
N SER A 59 4.09 1.93 -13.84
CA SER A 59 4.95 2.70 -14.73
C SER A 59 4.37 4.10 -14.94
N LEU A 60 5.16 5.12 -14.59
CA LEU A 60 4.88 6.50 -14.94
C LEU A 60 4.97 6.63 -16.47
N SER A 61 3.91 6.22 -17.17
CA SER A 61 3.57 6.79 -18.47
C SER A 61 3.30 8.27 -18.21
N ALA A 62 4.19 9.10 -18.74
CA ALA A 62 4.13 10.54 -18.65
C ALA A 62 2.81 11.06 -19.25
N GLN A 63 1.80 11.34 -18.42
CA GLN A 63 0.69 12.20 -18.85
C GLN A 63 -0.17 12.88 -17.77
N ASP A 64 0.00 12.64 -16.46
CA ASP A 64 -0.80 13.35 -15.45
C ASP A 64 -0.02 14.45 -14.72
N GLN A 65 0.04 15.63 -15.36
CA GLN A 65 0.32 16.91 -14.70
C GLN A 65 -0.98 17.69 -14.40
N LEU A 66 -1.98 17.05 -13.78
CA LEU A 66 -3.00 17.81 -13.06
C LEU A 66 -2.57 17.88 -11.59
N GLY A 67 -2.41 19.09 -11.06
CA GLY A 67 -2.03 19.35 -9.67
C GLY A 67 -2.92 18.62 -8.65
N PRO A 68 -2.54 18.65 -7.36
CA PRO A 68 -3.21 17.88 -6.32
C PRO A 68 -4.72 18.17 -6.35
N VAL A 69 -5.48 17.16 -6.75
CA VAL A 69 -6.93 17.25 -6.89
C VAL A 69 -7.51 17.29 -5.48
N GLU A 70 -7.77 18.49 -4.98
CA GLU A 70 -8.36 18.71 -3.66
C GLU A 70 -9.80 18.19 -3.65
N TRP A 71 -10.08 17.26 -2.75
CA TRP A 71 -11.43 16.77 -2.48
C TRP A 71 -12.15 17.77 -1.58
N ASN A 72 -13.38 18.16 -1.93
CA ASN A 72 -14.14 19.17 -1.20
C ASN A 72 -15.64 18.86 -1.16
N ASP A 73 -16.39 19.61 -0.35
CA ASP A 73 -17.82 19.39 -0.14
C ASP A 73 -18.66 19.58 -1.42
N VAL A 74 -18.24 20.49 -2.31
CA VAL A 74 -18.93 20.73 -3.59
C VAL A 74 -18.88 19.50 -4.48
N LYS A 75 -17.70 18.88 -4.60
CA LYS A 75 -17.52 17.61 -5.33
C LYS A 75 -18.30 16.46 -4.68
N ASN A 76 -18.32 16.40 -3.36
CA ASN A 76 -19.10 15.38 -2.65
C ASN A 76 -20.61 15.55 -2.90
N ALA A 77 -21.12 16.78 -2.85
CA ALA A 77 -22.52 17.08 -3.14
C ALA A 77 -22.89 16.70 -4.58
N ARG A 78 -22.00 17.02 -5.55
CA ARG A 78 -22.17 16.60 -6.96
C ARG A 78 -22.20 15.08 -7.11
N ARG A 79 -21.28 14.37 -6.44
CA ARG A 79 -21.24 12.90 -6.43
C ARG A 79 -22.54 12.31 -5.88
N CYS A 80 -23.04 12.82 -4.75
CA CYS A 80 -24.31 12.37 -4.16
C CYS A 80 -25.47 12.58 -5.15
N ALA A 81 -25.58 13.77 -5.74
CA ALA A 81 -26.63 14.06 -6.72
C ALA A 81 -26.60 13.11 -7.93
N LEU A 82 -25.41 12.74 -8.42
CA LEU A 82 -25.27 11.75 -9.50
C LEU A 82 -25.65 10.34 -9.05
N ILE A 83 -25.34 9.95 -7.81
CA ILE A 83 -25.76 8.65 -7.27
C ILE A 83 -27.29 8.60 -7.14
N ASP A 84 -27.90 9.64 -6.59
CA ASP A 84 -29.36 9.73 -6.45
C ASP A 84 -30.02 9.65 -7.84
N LYS A 85 -29.52 10.43 -8.81
CA LYS A 85 -29.99 10.40 -10.19
C LYS A 85 -29.86 9.02 -10.84
N LYS A 86 -28.74 8.31 -10.60
CA LYS A 86 -28.51 6.95 -11.11
C LYS A 86 -29.61 5.99 -10.64
N HIS A 87 -30.06 6.13 -9.40
CA HIS A 87 -31.11 5.30 -8.82
C HIS A 87 -32.51 5.71 -9.29
N ASP A 88 -32.76 6.98 -9.56
CA ASP A 88 -34.07 7.48 -9.96
C ASP A 88 -34.36 7.32 -11.46
N ALA A 89 -33.46 7.79 -12.32
CA ALA A 89 -33.70 7.96 -13.75
C ALA A 89 -32.58 7.41 -14.65
N GLY A 90 -31.51 6.89 -14.04
CA GLY A 90 -30.29 6.50 -14.74
C GLY A 90 -29.40 7.69 -15.09
N LEU A 91 -28.15 7.39 -15.47
CA LEU A 91 -27.15 8.38 -15.85
C LEU A 91 -26.93 8.40 -17.36
N LEU A 92 -26.60 9.57 -17.88
CA LEU A 92 -26.05 9.70 -19.23
C LEU A 92 -24.60 9.21 -19.23
N PRO A 93 -24.04 8.75 -20.37
CA PRO A 93 -22.66 8.28 -20.44
C PRO A 93 -21.61 9.30 -19.95
N ALA A 94 -21.85 10.59 -20.19
CA ALA A 94 -21.00 11.67 -19.69
C ALA A 94 -21.06 11.79 -18.15
N GLU A 95 -22.23 11.56 -17.56
CA GLU A 95 -22.44 11.61 -16.12
C GLU A 95 -21.91 10.36 -15.41
N GLU A 96 -21.92 9.20 -16.07
CA GLU A 96 -21.22 8.00 -15.59
C GLU A 96 -19.72 8.25 -15.51
N THR A 97 -19.15 8.82 -16.57
CA THR A 97 -17.72 9.20 -16.61
C THR A 97 -17.39 10.22 -15.51
N GLU A 98 -18.27 11.20 -15.29
CA GLU A 98 -18.13 12.18 -14.20
C GLU A 98 -18.18 11.50 -12.82
N LEU A 99 -19.13 10.58 -12.61
CA LEU A 99 -19.28 9.85 -11.35
C LEU A 99 -18.05 8.98 -11.07
N ASP A 100 -17.55 8.24 -12.07
CA ASP A 100 -16.37 7.39 -11.94
C ASP A 100 -15.13 8.22 -11.55
N ARG A 101 -14.96 9.40 -12.19
CA ARG A 101 -13.90 10.35 -11.84
C ARG A 101 -14.05 10.82 -10.39
N LEU A 102 -15.23 11.26 -9.97
CA LEU A 102 -15.48 11.73 -8.61
C LEU A 102 -15.27 10.63 -7.56
N GLN A 103 -15.61 9.38 -7.88
CA GLN A 103 -15.35 8.23 -7.01
C GLN A 103 -13.86 7.92 -6.89
N ALA A 104 -13.10 8.02 -7.97
CA ALA A 104 -11.65 7.87 -7.94
C ALA A 104 -10.96 8.97 -7.11
N GLU A 105 -11.40 10.23 -7.26
CA GLU A 105 -10.91 11.35 -6.43
C GLU A 105 -11.22 11.13 -4.94
N LEU A 106 -12.43 10.67 -4.60
CA LEU A 106 -12.79 10.33 -3.22
C LEU A 106 -11.91 9.21 -2.66
N ALA A 107 -11.69 8.14 -3.41
CA ALA A 107 -10.85 7.02 -2.99
C ALA A 107 -9.40 7.46 -2.76
N ALA A 108 -8.87 8.33 -3.63
CA ALA A 108 -7.54 8.91 -3.44
C ALA A 108 -7.47 9.76 -2.17
N HIS A 109 -8.46 10.63 -1.93
CA HIS A 109 -8.53 11.42 -0.71
C HIS A 109 -8.65 10.54 0.54
N GLN A 110 -9.50 9.52 0.52
CA GLN A 110 -9.63 8.55 1.61
C GLN A 110 -8.31 7.86 1.94
N ARG A 111 -7.51 7.46 0.94
CA ARG A 111 -6.18 6.88 1.20
C ARG A 111 -5.24 7.84 1.92
N LEU A 112 -5.35 9.15 1.65
CA LEU A 112 -4.55 10.18 2.29
C LEU A 112 -4.97 10.42 3.74
N VAL A 113 -6.28 10.53 3.99
CA VAL A 113 -6.82 10.93 5.30
C VAL A 113 -7.24 9.78 6.21
N ALA A 114 -7.33 8.55 5.68
CA ALA A 114 -7.78 7.40 6.47
C ALA A 114 -6.83 7.16 7.66
N PRO A 115 -7.40 7.00 8.88
CA PRO A 115 -6.65 6.55 10.04
C PRO A 115 -5.92 5.25 9.75
N ARG A 116 -4.76 5.05 10.39
CA ARG A 116 -4.04 3.78 10.29
C ARG A 116 -4.92 2.67 10.88
N PRO A 117 -5.00 1.49 10.25
CA PRO A 117 -5.66 0.34 10.85
C PRO A 117 -5.17 0.07 12.28
N LEU A 118 -6.10 -0.13 13.21
CA LEU A 118 -5.83 -0.25 14.64
C LEU A 118 -4.82 -1.36 14.96
N ALA A 119 -4.90 -2.50 14.28
CA ALA A 119 -4.00 -3.64 14.45
C ALA A 119 -2.51 -3.27 14.26
N ILE A 120 -2.20 -2.29 13.41
CA ILE A 120 -0.82 -1.81 13.22
C ILE A 120 -0.38 -0.97 14.42
N LEU A 121 -1.29 -0.17 14.98
CA LEU A 121 -0.98 0.66 16.13
C LEU A 121 -0.74 -0.21 17.36
N GLU A 122 -1.53 -1.27 17.55
CA GLU A 122 -1.33 -2.27 18.59
C GLU A 122 0.01 -3.01 18.42
N LEU A 123 0.30 -3.49 17.19
CA LEU A 123 1.59 -4.14 16.90
C LEU A 123 2.79 -3.21 17.13
N LEU A 124 2.67 -1.94 16.73
CA LEU A 124 3.70 -0.94 16.94
C LEU A 124 3.89 -0.64 18.43
N GLU A 125 2.80 -0.52 19.18
CA GLU A 125 2.84 -0.33 20.63
C GLU A 125 3.57 -1.48 21.31
N ASP A 126 3.22 -2.73 20.99
CA ASP A 126 3.87 -3.91 21.54
C ASP A 126 5.37 -3.95 21.23
N ALA A 127 5.74 -3.66 19.97
CA ALA A 127 7.14 -3.58 19.55
C ALA A 127 7.92 -2.48 20.31
N LEU A 128 7.30 -1.32 20.53
CA LEU A 128 7.90 -0.22 21.29
C LEU A 128 8.05 -0.58 22.77
N ARG A 129 7.05 -1.25 23.37
CA ARG A 129 7.12 -1.74 24.76
C ARG A 129 8.24 -2.77 24.94
N GLN A 130 8.35 -3.75 24.03
CA GLN A 130 9.43 -4.73 24.05
C GLN A 130 10.81 -4.07 23.92
N ARG A 131 10.96 -3.10 23.01
CA ARG A 131 12.20 -2.34 22.87
C ARG A 131 12.56 -1.58 24.13
N ALA A 132 11.59 -0.92 24.77
CA ALA A 132 11.80 -0.19 26.02
C ALA A 132 12.21 -1.11 27.18
N ALA A 133 11.59 -2.29 27.29
CA ALA A 133 11.95 -3.30 28.27
C ALA A 133 13.40 -3.79 28.06
N ASN A 134 13.77 -4.08 26.81
CA ASN A 134 15.11 -4.57 26.46
C ASN A 134 16.19 -3.49 26.62
N SER A 135 15.86 -2.21 26.45
CA SER A 135 16.80 -1.11 26.69
C SER A 135 17.02 -0.84 28.19
N THR A 136 16.06 -1.17 29.04
CA THR A 136 16.16 -0.93 30.49
C THR A 136 16.95 -2.04 31.21
N GLY A 137 17.00 -3.25 30.66
CA GLY A 137 17.78 -4.38 31.20
C GLY A 137 19.28 -4.37 30.85
N ARG A 138 19.81 -3.28 30.28
CA ARG A 138 21.22 -3.17 29.83
C ARG A 138 22.01 -2.07 30.55
N ALA A 139 21.67 -1.82 31.83
CA ALA A 139 22.40 -0.95 32.74
C ALA A 139 23.11 -1.77 33.83
#